data_AF-A0A387FJ78-F1
#
_entry.id   AF-A0A387FJ78-F1
#
_cell.length_a   1.000
_cell.length_b   1.000
_cell.length_c   1.000
_cell.angle_alpha   90.00
_cell.angle_beta   90.00
_cell.angle_gamma   90.00
#
_symmetry.space_group_name_H-M   'P 1'
#
loop_
_entity.id
_entity.type
_entity.pdbx_description
1 polymer ?
#
loop_
_entity_poly.entity_id
_entity_poly.type
_entity_poly.pdbx_seq_one_letter_code
_entity_poly.pdbx_strand_id
1 'polypeptide(L)' 'MSLDYITRPEFEQHQKHMDTRFDNVELKIDNAVKSLKEEINLEKVTSKRFWIGVSIPAIISLISIVINLFF' A
#
# COMPACT_ATOMS: atom_id res chain seq x y z
N MET A 1 -15.12 41.61 19.36
CA MET A 1 -14.04 40.71 18.90
C MET A 1 -13.16 41.52 17.96
N SER A 2 -11.92 41.87 18.32
CA SER A 2 -11.07 42.75 17.48
C SER A 2 -10.48 41.96 16.31
N LEU A 3 -10.85 42.32 15.08
CA LEU A 3 -10.27 41.77 13.85
C LEU A 3 -8.74 41.89 13.81
N ASP A 4 -8.21 42.91 14.48
CA ASP A 4 -6.78 43.23 14.59
C ASP A 4 -5.90 42.09 15.14
N TYR A 5 -6.49 41.14 15.88
CA TYR A 5 -5.75 39.98 16.41
C TYR A 5 -5.50 38.91 15.34
N ILE A 6 -6.43 38.74 14.40
CA ILE A 6 -6.34 37.73 13.32
C ILE A 6 -5.37 38.19 12.23
N THR A 7 -5.27 39.50 12.00
CA THR A 7 -4.43 40.10 10.94
C THR A 7 -2.98 40.35 11.37
N ARG A 8 -2.55 39.84 12.53
CA ARG A 8 -1.18 40.05 13.00
C ARG A 8 -0.22 39.09 12.29
N PRO A 9 1.01 39.53 11.97
CA PRO A 9 2.00 38.66 11.30
C PRO A 9 2.27 37.35 12.04
N GLU A 10 2.17 37.34 13.38
CA GLU A 10 2.39 36.15 14.19
C GLU A 10 1.29 35.09 13.97
N PHE A 11 0.06 35.53 13.69
CA PHE A 11 -1.05 34.63 13.37
C PHE A 11 -0.87 33.95 12.03
N GLU A 12 -0.46 34.70 11.01
CA GLU A 12 -0.17 34.16 9.68
C GLU A 12 0.99 33.15 9.73
N GLN A 13 2.05 33.46 10.48
CA GLN A 13 3.18 32.53 10.67
C GLN A 13 2.75 31.26 11.39
N HIS A 14 1.93 31.37 12.42
CA HIS A 14 1.41 30.22 13.15
C HIS A 14 0.51 29.35 12.25
N GLN A 15 -0.37 29.96 11.46
CA GLN A 15 -1.21 29.25 10.49
C GLN A 15 -0.35 28.50 9.46
N LYS A 16 0.63 29.18 8.86
CA LYS A 16 1.55 28.55 7.89
C LYS A 16 2.33 27.38 8.50
N HIS A 17 2.77 27.52 9.75
CA HIS A 17 3.47 26.43 10.45
C HIS A 17 2.54 25.23 10.69
N MET A 18 1.29 25.49 11.07
CA MET A 18 0.29 24.45 11.26
C MET A 18 -0.06 23.75 9.95
N ASP A 19 -0.30 24.49 8.87
CA ASP A 19 -0.58 23.94 7.54
C ASP A 19 0.58 23.04 7.07
N THR A 20 1.81 23.52 7.19
CA THR A 20 3.02 22.74 6.88
C THR A 20 3.09 21.44 7.68
N ARG A 21 2.71 21.47 8.96
CA ARG A 21 2.71 20.27 9.80
C ARG A 21 1.62 19.28 9.37
N PHE A 22 0.44 19.78 9.01
CA PHE A 22 -0.66 18.94 8.52
C PHE A 22 -0.33 18.30 7.18
N ASP A 23 0.19 19.05 6.21
CA ASP A 23 0.63 18.52 4.91
C ASP A 23 1.68 17.42 5.08
N ASN A 24 2.64 17.63 6.00
CA ASN A 24 3.65 16.63 6.31
C ASN A 24 3.07 15.36 6.97
N VAL A 25 2.02 15.50 7.78
CA VAL A 25 1.34 14.34 8.38
C VAL A 25 0.54 13.58 7.32
N GLU A 26 -0.17 14.29 6.45
CA GLU A 26 -0.91 13.70 5.33
C GLU A 26 0.02 12.89 4.42
N LEU A 27 1.16 13.48 4.01
CA LEU A 27 2.17 12.77 3.21
C LEU A 27 2.72 11.52 3.91
N LYS A 28 2.94 11.57 5.23
CA LYS A 28 3.41 10.40 5.99
C LYS A 28 2.36 9.31 6.06
N ILE A 29 1.09 9.67 6.24
CA ILE A 29 -0.02 8.71 6.25
C ILE A 29 -0.15 8.05 4.89
N ASP A 30 -0.17 8.83 3.81
CA ASP A 30 -0.25 8.31 2.45
C ASP A 30 0.89 7.36 2.10
N ASN A 31 2.11 7.70 2.51
CA ASN A 31 3.27 6.84 2.30
C ASN A 31 3.20 5.55 3.12
N ALA A 32 2.75 5.62 4.39
CA ALA A 32 2.56 4.44 5.22
C ALA A 32 1.50 3.50 4.64
N VAL A 33 0.37 4.05 4.17
CA VAL A 33 -0.71 3.28 3.54
C VAL A 33 -0.23 2.63 2.24
N LYS A 34 0.53 3.35 1.41
CA LYS A 34 1.16 2.78 0.19
C LYS A 34 2.13 1.64 0.52
N SER A 35 3.01 1.83 1.50
CA SER A 35 3.97 0.79 1.93
C SER A 35 3.25 -0.47 2.39
N LEU A 36 2.24 -0.35 3.25
CA LEU A 36 1.44 -1.49 3.71
C LEU A 36 0.73 -2.20 2.55
N LYS A 37 0.17 -1.44 1.59
CA LYS A 37 -0.48 -2.01 0.41
C LYS A 37 0.51 -2.78 -0.47
N GLU A 38 1.73 -2.26 -0.64
CA GLU A 38 2.79 -2.94 -1.38
C GLU A 38 3.25 -4.21 -0.68
N GLU A 39 3.49 -4.15 0.64
CA GLU A 39 3.87 -5.31 1.47
C GLU A 39 2.81 -6.42 1.41
N ILE A 40 1.53 -6.08 1.58
CA ILE A 40 0.41 -7.03 1.47
C ILE A 40 0.36 -7.67 0.08
N ASN A 41 0.53 -6.87 -0.98
CA ASN A 41 0.50 -7.39 -2.35
C ASN A 41 1.69 -8.31 -2.65
N LEU A 42 2.89 -7.95 -2.18
CA LEU A 42 4.07 -8.80 -2.28
C LEU A 42 3.88 -10.11 -1.52
N GLU A 43 3.40 -10.05 -0.28
CA GLU A 43 3.15 -11.24 0.55
C GLU A 43 2.08 -12.16 -0.07
N LYS A 44 1.01 -11.59 -0.66
CA LYS A 44 -0.04 -12.36 -1.32
C LYS A 44 0.49 -13.24 -2.46
N VAL A 45 1.34 -12.69 -3.33
CA VAL A 45 1.87 -13.37 -4.52
C VAL A 45 3.07 -14.27 -4.19
N THR A 46 3.86 -13.91 -3.17
CA THR A 46 5.01 -14.72 -2.74
C THR A 46 4.65 -15.81 -1.73
N SER A 47 3.41 -15.80 -1.20
CA SER A 47 2.98 -16.81 -0.25
C SER A 47 3.11 -18.22 -0.84
N LYS A 48 3.66 -19.14 -0.04
CA LYS A 48 3.76 -20.56 -0.40
C LYS A 48 2.39 -21.14 -0.77
N ARG A 49 1.32 -20.66 -0.12
CA ARG A 49 -0.07 -21.09 -0.39
C ARG A 49 -0.56 -20.66 -1.78
N PHE A 50 -0.23 -19.46 -2.25
CA PHE A 50 -0.56 -19.00 -3.61
C PHE A 50 0.08 -19.91 -4.66
N TRP A 51 1.39 -20.16 -4.52
CA TRP A 51 2.11 -21.04 -5.45
C TRP A 51 1.67 -22.50 -5.38
N ILE A 52 1.28 -23.01 -4.21
CA ILE A 52 0.67 -24.35 -4.08
C ILE A 52 -0.63 -24.44 -4.89
N GLY A 53 -1.49 -23.41 -4.79
CA GLY A 53 -2.76 -23.37 -5.53
C GLY A 53 -2.59 -23.32 -7.05
N VAL A 54 -1.51 -22.71 -7.56
CA VAL A 54 -1.19 -22.67 -8.99
C VAL A 54 -0.47 -23.95 -9.45
N SER A 55 0.48 -24.44 -8.65
CA SER A 55 1.38 -25.54 -9.06
C SER A 55 0.72 -26.91 -9.01
N ILE A 56 -0.11 -27.21 -8.00
CA ILE A 56 -0.74 -28.54 -7.89
C ILE A 56 -1.60 -28.86 -9.13
N PRO A 57 -2.54 -27.99 -9.56
CA PRO A 57 -3.35 -28.27 -10.76
C PRO A 57 -2.50 -28.38 -12.03
N ALA A 58 -1.45 -27.55 -12.16
CA ALA A 58 -0.57 -27.58 -13.33
C ALA A 58 0.21 -28.90 -13.43
N ILE A 59 0.75 -29.41 -12.31
CA ILE A 59 1.47 -30.69 -12.26
C ILE A 59 0.53 -31.85 -12.60
N ILE A 60 -0.68 -31.87 -12.03
CA ILE A 60 -1.67 -32.91 -12.32
C ILE A 60 -1.99 -32.95 -13.83
N SER A 61 -2.22 -31.78 -14.43
CA SER A 61 -2.49 -31.66 -15.86
C SER A 61 -1.35 -32.21 -16.72
N LEU A 62 -0.10 -31.89 -16.40
CA LEU A 62 1.08 -32.40 -17.11
C LEU A 62 1.19 -33.92 -17.00
N ILE A 63 0.97 -34.49 -15.81
CA ILE A 63 1.00 -35.95 -15.60
C ILE A 63 -0.09 -36.63 -16.43
N SER A 64 -1.30 -36.06 -16.48
CA SER A 64 -2.39 -36.60 -17.31
C SER A 64 -2.04 -36.61 -18.80
N ILE A 65 -1.37 -35.57 -19.30
CA ILE A 65 -0.92 -35.51 -20.70
C ILE A 65 0.11 -36.61 -20.96
N VAL A 66 1.09 -36.78 -20.07
CA VAL A 66 2.12 -37.83 -20.21
C VAL A 66 1.50 -39.22 -20.21
N ILE A 67 0.58 -39.51 -19.29
CA ILE A 67 -0.11 -40.81 -19.26
C ILE A 67 -0.83 -41.05 -20.60
N ASN A 68 -1.59 -40.07 -21.09
CA ASN A 68 -2.34 -40.21 -22.34
C ASN A 68 -1.45 -40.35 -23.60
N LEU A 69 -0.19 -39.93 -23.55
CA LEU A 69 0.75 -40.06 -24.66
C LEU A 69 1.54 -41.38 -24.65
N PHE A 70 1.74 -41.99 -23.48
CA PHE A 70 2.64 -43.14 -23.31
C PHE A 70 1.96 -44.43 -22.85
N PHE A 71 0.69 -44.37 -22.42
CA PHE A 71 -0.13 -45.52 -22.01
C PHE A 71 -1.49 -45.47 -22.68
#